data_AF-A0A0T6BFW7-F1
#
_entry.id   AF-A0A0T6BFW7-F1
#
_cell.length_a   1.000
_cell.length_b   1.000
_cell.length_c   1.000
_cell.angle_alpha   90.00
_cell.angle_beta   90.00
_cell.angle_gamma   90.00
#
_symmetry.space_group_name_H-M   'P 1'
#
loop_
_entity.id
_entity.type
_entity.pdbx_description
1 polymer ?
#
loop_
_entity_poly.entity_id
_entity_poly.type
_entity_poly.pdbx_seq_one_letter_code
_entity_poly.pdbx_strand_id
1 'polypeptide(L)'
;MDEYERKLSTNNPVLMAKTMSSLIEIIQEKLRDKSDFKKKELVELKYLKEKFINGDPNAGIISGKALVHLIKCGTLEVSSITSELVAMIPFAKNYRGMIMVLCDLLVLDLLLKTNHDKYVCPFNLLIPQHPIITILIQNSDAWFDILNYLRTLYQTDDNILIENLNELFAPLYKYVMCDPFLKTPEYCRSKFLQFILNEEQCNHGLIVNIIAWLQVNSFKFFTLLFVNKIIRMLAASPVS
;
A
#
# COMPACT_ATOMS: atom_id res chain seq x y z
N MET A 1 -1.15 -30.97 0.75
CA MET A 1 -0.45 -29.77 1.25
C MET A 1 1.06 -29.93 1.15
N ASP A 2 1.59 -31.07 1.59
CA ASP A 2 3.04 -31.36 1.63
C ASP A 2 3.77 -31.17 0.30
N GLU A 3 3.13 -31.46 -0.84
CA GLU A 3 3.74 -31.26 -2.16
C GLU A 3 3.87 -29.77 -2.55
N TYR A 4 2.89 -28.93 -2.19
CA TYR A 4 2.92 -27.48 -2.42
C TYR A 4 3.98 -26.83 -1.53
N GLU A 5 4.06 -27.25 -0.28
CA GLU A 5 5.05 -26.76 0.68
C GLU A 5 6.46 -27.16 0.26
N ARG A 6 6.66 -28.39 -0.21
CA ARG A 6 7.96 -28.85 -0.71
C ARG A 6 8.40 -28.09 -1.95
N LYS A 7 7.49 -27.80 -2.90
CA LYS A 7 7.80 -27.07 -4.15
C LYS A 7 8.01 -25.58 -3.93
N LEU A 8 7.21 -24.95 -3.08
CA LEU A 8 7.40 -23.53 -2.73
C LEU A 8 8.68 -23.32 -1.92
N SER A 9 9.15 -24.32 -1.17
CA SER A 9 10.43 -24.23 -0.43
C SER A 9 11.68 -24.41 -1.29
N THR A 10 11.57 -24.79 -2.58
CA THR A 10 12.75 -25.06 -3.44
C THR A 10 13.51 -23.81 -3.90
N ASN A 11 13.03 -22.60 -3.60
CA ASN A 11 13.57 -21.32 -4.07
C ASN A 11 13.76 -21.22 -5.60
N ASN A 12 13.14 -22.13 -6.37
CA ASN A 12 13.16 -22.13 -7.83
C ASN A 12 11.96 -21.30 -8.34
N PRO A 13 12.18 -20.13 -8.96
CA PRO A 13 11.12 -19.22 -9.36
C PRO A 13 10.11 -19.85 -10.34
N VAL A 14 10.57 -20.73 -11.23
CA VAL A 14 9.73 -21.40 -12.24
C VAL A 14 8.78 -22.40 -11.56
N LEU A 15 9.31 -23.17 -10.61
CA LEU A 15 8.49 -24.13 -9.85
C LEU A 15 7.51 -23.41 -8.92
N MET A 16 7.92 -22.32 -8.27
CA MET A 16 7.03 -21.50 -7.44
C MET A 16 5.88 -20.92 -8.28
N ALA A 17 6.19 -20.33 -9.44
CA ALA A 17 5.19 -19.76 -10.32
C ALA A 17 4.19 -20.81 -10.82
N LYS A 18 4.68 -21.96 -11.32
CA LYS A 18 3.82 -23.06 -11.78
C LYS A 18 2.93 -23.60 -10.67
N THR A 19 3.49 -23.77 -9.48
CA THR A 19 2.76 -24.25 -8.30
C THR A 19 1.68 -23.24 -7.88
N MET A 20 1.98 -21.94 -7.94
CA MET A 20 1.03 -20.88 -7.63
C MET A 20 -0.08 -20.76 -8.66
N SER A 21 0.22 -20.87 -9.96
CA SER A 21 -0.79 -20.89 -11.02
C SER A 21 -1.78 -22.04 -10.82
N SER A 22 -1.28 -23.24 -10.53
CA SER A 22 -2.14 -24.39 -10.23
C SER A 22 -3.01 -24.15 -8.98
N LEU A 23 -2.47 -23.51 -7.93
CA LEU A 23 -3.23 -23.17 -6.74
C LEU A 23 -4.34 -22.15 -7.04
N ILE A 24 -4.06 -21.14 -7.87
CA ILE A 24 -5.04 -20.15 -8.32
C ILE A 24 -6.17 -20.82 -9.10
N GLU A 25 -5.84 -21.70 -10.05
CA GLU A 25 -6.84 -22.45 -10.85
C GLU A 25 -7.77 -23.26 -9.96
N ILE A 26 -7.22 -24.03 -9.00
CA ILE A 26 -8.02 -24.82 -8.05
C ILE A 26 -8.94 -23.92 -7.22
N ILE A 27 -8.44 -22.78 -6.74
CA ILE A 27 -9.25 -21.82 -5.99
C ILE A 27 -10.38 -21.28 -6.88
N GLN A 28 -10.10 -20.91 -8.12
CA GLN A 28 -11.11 -20.40 -9.05
C GLN A 28 -12.19 -21.43 -9.39
N GLU A 29 -11.80 -22.69 -9.66
CA GLU A 29 -12.73 -23.78 -9.94
C GLU A 29 -13.64 -24.06 -8.76
N LYS A 30 -13.06 -24.26 -7.57
CA LYS A 30 -13.84 -24.47 -6.34
C LYS A 30 -14.71 -23.28 -5.99
N LEU A 31 -14.32 -22.06 -6.38
CA LEU A 31 -15.11 -20.88 -6.14
C LEU A 31 -16.24 -20.65 -7.19
N ARG A 32 -16.16 -21.30 -8.36
CA ARG A 32 -17.21 -21.27 -9.39
C ARG A 32 -18.32 -22.26 -9.09
N ASP A 33 -17.98 -23.43 -8.57
CA ASP A 33 -18.93 -24.46 -8.13
C ASP A 33 -19.52 -24.06 -6.77
N LYS A 34 -20.54 -23.19 -6.79
CA LYS A 34 -21.24 -22.61 -5.63
C LYS A 34 -21.91 -23.63 -4.67
N SER A 35 -21.69 -24.92 -4.83
CA SER A 35 -22.42 -26.00 -4.15
C SER A 35 -22.03 -26.22 -2.68
N ASP A 36 -20.86 -25.76 -2.21
CA ASP A 36 -20.37 -26.06 -0.84
C ASP A 36 -19.95 -24.83 -0.01
N PHE A 37 -20.32 -23.64 -0.47
CA PHE A 37 -19.62 -22.39 -0.17
C PHE A 37 -19.82 -21.76 1.20
N LYS A 38 -20.77 -22.22 2.01
CA LYS A 38 -21.20 -21.45 3.18
C LYS A 38 -20.46 -21.73 4.48
N LYS A 39 -19.50 -22.67 4.57
CA LYS A 39 -18.98 -23.04 5.91
C LYS A 39 -17.49 -23.21 6.13
N LYS A 40 -16.63 -23.25 5.10
CA LYS A 40 -15.19 -23.31 5.34
C LYS A 40 -14.48 -22.49 4.27
N GLU A 41 -13.86 -21.38 4.66
CA GLU A 41 -12.77 -20.78 3.90
C GLU A 41 -11.94 -21.91 3.27
N LEU A 42 -11.85 -21.92 1.94
CA LEU A 42 -11.16 -22.96 1.19
C LEU A 42 -9.78 -23.20 1.81
N VAL A 43 -9.43 -24.45 2.02
CA VAL A 43 -8.14 -24.83 2.63
C VAL A 43 -6.99 -24.24 1.84
N GLU A 44 -7.12 -24.18 0.52
CA GLU A 44 -6.16 -23.56 -0.41
C GLU A 44 -6.07 -22.04 -0.22
N LEU A 45 -7.20 -21.36 -0.01
CA LEU A 45 -7.21 -19.92 0.25
C LEU A 45 -6.62 -19.59 1.62
N LYS A 46 -6.90 -20.39 2.64
CA LYS A 46 -6.24 -20.26 3.96
C LYS A 46 -4.74 -20.45 3.85
N TYR A 47 -4.32 -21.49 3.15
CA TYR A 47 -2.91 -21.77 2.91
C TYR A 47 -2.22 -20.60 2.19
N LEU A 48 -2.87 -20.01 1.18
CA LEU A 48 -2.35 -18.85 0.46
C LEU A 48 -2.17 -17.64 1.38
N LYS A 49 -3.18 -17.33 2.21
CA LYS A 49 -3.11 -16.25 3.20
C LYS A 49 -2.02 -16.52 4.24
N GLU A 50 -1.91 -17.75 4.73
CA GLU A 50 -0.88 -18.13 5.70
C GLU A 50 0.53 -17.99 5.13
N LYS A 51 0.77 -18.44 3.89
CA LYS A 51 2.06 -18.26 3.22
C LYS A 51 2.35 -16.80 2.90
N PHE A 52 1.34 -15.97 2.66
CA PHE A 52 1.51 -14.53 2.52
C PHE A 52 2.02 -13.87 3.82
N ILE A 53 1.44 -14.22 4.97
CA ILE A 53 1.79 -13.62 6.27
C ILE A 53 3.09 -14.19 6.86
N ASN A 54 3.25 -15.51 6.79
CA ASN A 54 4.26 -16.28 7.53
C ASN A 54 5.28 -17.01 6.65
N GLY A 55 5.12 -16.99 5.34
CA GLY A 55 6.05 -17.63 4.41
C GLY A 55 7.41 -16.93 4.36
N ASP A 56 8.37 -17.57 3.69
CA ASP A 56 9.63 -16.92 3.32
C ASP A 56 9.35 -15.72 2.39
N PRO A 57 10.27 -14.74 2.28
CA PRO A 57 10.01 -13.51 1.54
C PRO A 57 9.53 -13.73 0.10
N ASN A 58 10.06 -14.73 -0.60
CA ASN A 58 9.70 -15.04 -1.98
C ASN A 58 8.30 -15.66 -2.05
N ALA A 59 8.03 -16.69 -1.24
CA ALA A 59 6.69 -17.29 -1.18
C ALA A 59 5.63 -16.27 -0.73
N GLY A 60 5.97 -15.38 0.21
CA GLY A 60 5.09 -14.31 0.65
C GLY A 60 4.73 -13.35 -0.47
N ILE A 61 5.72 -12.85 -1.23
CA ILE A 61 5.47 -11.95 -2.37
C ILE A 61 4.62 -12.64 -3.45
N ILE A 62 4.94 -13.88 -3.80
CA ILE A 62 4.22 -14.63 -4.84
C ILE A 62 2.77 -14.91 -4.38
N SER A 63 2.58 -15.25 -3.10
CA SER A 63 1.25 -15.47 -2.51
C SER A 63 0.43 -14.18 -2.48
N GLY A 64 1.05 -13.05 -2.16
CA GLY A 64 0.42 -11.73 -2.23
C GLY A 64 -0.04 -11.37 -3.65
N LYS A 65 0.81 -11.59 -4.65
CA LYS A 65 0.45 -11.38 -6.06
C LYS A 65 -0.70 -12.28 -6.51
N ALA A 66 -0.73 -13.53 -6.04
CA ALA A 66 -1.82 -14.45 -6.32
C ALA A 66 -3.15 -13.99 -5.70
N LEU A 67 -3.13 -13.47 -4.47
CA LEU A 67 -4.31 -12.85 -3.83
C LEU A 67 -4.84 -11.68 -4.67
N VAL A 68 -3.97 -10.76 -5.09
CA VAL A 68 -4.34 -9.63 -5.95
C VAL A 68 -4.92 -10.13 -7.28
N HIS A 69 -4.34 -11.18 -7.87
CA HIS A 69 -4.84 -11.77 -9.11
C HIS A 69 -6.25 -12.36 -8.95
N LEU A 70 -6.50 -13.12 -7.89
CA LEU A 70 -7.83 -13.67 -7.59
C LEU A 70 -8.90 -12.57 -7.48
N ILE A 71 -8.54 -11.43 -6.89
CA ILE A 71 -9.42 -10.27 -6.77
C ILE A 71 -9.66 -9.61 -8.13
N LYS A 72 -8.61 -9.39 -8.94
CA LYS A 72 -8.73 -8.85 -10.30
C LYS A 72 -9.60 -9.72 -11.22
N CYS A 73 -9.61 -11.04 -11.00
CA CYS A 73 -10.49 -11.97 -11.72
C CYS A 73 -11.94 -11.99 -11.22
N GLY A 74 -12.29 -11.20 -10.20
CA GLY A 74 -13.63 -11.18 -9.60
C GLY A 74 -13.94 -12.41 -8.73
N THR A 75 -12.93 -13.22 -8.42
CA THR A 75 -13.08 -14.43 -7.62
C THR A 75 -13.21 -14.13 -6.13
N LEU A 76 -12.59 -13.04 -5.66
CA LEU A 76 -12.64 -12.55 -4.29
C LEU A 76 -13.08 -11.09 -4.26
N GLU A 77 -13.78 -10.69 -3.19
CA GLU A 77 -14.20 -9.30 -3.01
C GLU A 77 -13.07 -8.45 -2.40
N VAL A 78 -12.79 -7.28 -2.99
CA VAL A 78 -11.72 -6.36 -2.54
C VAL A 78 -11.94 -5.94 -1.08
N SER A 79 -13.17 -5.62 -0.69
CA SER A 79 -13.52 -5.11 0.64
C SER A 79 -13.26 -6.15 1.75
N SER A 80 -13.66 -7.40 1.52
CA SER A 80 -13.47 -8.53 2.43
C SER A 80 -11.98 -8.81 2.64
N ILE A 81 -11.22 -8.95 1.54
CA ILE A 81 -9.80 -9.27 1.64
C ILE A 81 -9.02 -8.10 2.26
N THR A 82 -9.32 -6.85 1.92
CA THR A 82 -8.67 -5.69 2.54
C THR A 82 -8.89 -5.70 4.06
N SER A 83 -10.12 -5.93 4.52
CA SER A 83 -10.45 -5.98 5.95
C SER A 83 -9.72 -7.10 6.69
N GLU A 84 -9.66 -8.28 6.07
CA GLU A 84 -8.92 -9.42 6.62
C GLU A 84 -7.42 -9.16 6.69
N LEU A 85 -6.81 -8.58 5.64
CA LEU A 85 -5.39 -8.26 5.63
C LEU A 85 -5.04 -7.19 6.67
N VAL A 86 -5.90 -6.19 6.87
CA VAL A 86 -5.75 -5.20 7.95
C VAL A 86 -5.72 -5.90 9.31
N ALA A 87 -6.62 -6.85 9.55
CA ALA A 87 -6.64 -7.64 10.79
C ALA A 87 -5.39 -8.53 10.96
N MET A 88 -4.70 -8.89 9.87
CA MET A 88 -3.48 -9.69 9.88
C MET A 88 -2.19 -8.88 10.05
N ILE A 89 -2.23 -7.54 9.95
CA ILE A 89 -1.04 -6.66 10.09
C ILE A 89 -0.21 -6.98 11.35
N PRO A 90 -0.79 -7.17 12.55
CA PRO A 90 0.00 -7.43 13.77
C PRO A 90 0.84 -8.72 13.71
N PHE A 91 0.45 -9.67 12.85
CA PHE A 91 1.11 -10.98 12.71
C PHE A 91 2.05 -11.03 11.50
N ALA A 92 2.12 -9.97 10.70
CA ALA A 92 2.90 -9.94 9.48
C ALA A 92 4.41 -10.01 9.77
N LYS A 93 5.09 -10.98 9.15
CA LYS A 93 6.57 -11.04 9.13
C LYS A 93 7.15 -10.31 7.92
N ASN A 94 6.38 -10.22 6.83
CA ASN A 94 6.78 -9.56 5.59
C ASN A 94 5.97 -8.27 5.37
N TYR A 95 6.38 -7.19 6.04
CA TYR A 95 5.73 -5.88 5.90
C TYR A 95 5.81 -5.33 4.48
N ARG A 96 6.91 -5.57 3.75
CA ARG A 96 7.04 -5.12 2.36
C ARG A 96 5.98 -5.74 1.46
N GLY A 97 5.78 -7.07 1.56
CA GLY A 97 4.71 -7.76 0.83
C GLY A 97 3.32 -7.27 1.26
N MET A 98 3.12 -7.05 2.56
CA MET A 98 1.89 -6.49 3.11
C MET A 98 1.56 -5.11 2.54
N ILE A 99 2.54 -4.21 2.50
CA ILE A 99 2.41 -2.85 1.93
C ILE A 99 2.02 -2.93 0.47
N MET A 100 2.75 -3.73 -0.33
CA MET A 100 2.48 -3.84 -1.76
C MET A 100 1.05 -4.30 -2.03
N VAL A 101 0.62 -5.39 -1.39
CA VAL A 101 -0.73 -5.94 -1.59
C VAL A 101 -1.79 -4.97 -1.10
N LEU A 102 -1.68 -4.42 0.11
CA LEU A 102 -2.69 -3.48 0.61
C LEU A 102 -2.79 -2.22 -0.25
N CYS A 103 -1.68 -1.66 -0.71
CA CYS A 103 -1.72 -0.52 -1.63
C CYS A 103 -2.37 -0.91 -2.97
N ASP A 104 -2.02 -2.06 -3.56
CA ASP A 104 -2.66 -2.57 -4.78
C ASP A 104 -4.18 -2.71 -4.59
N LEU A 105 -4.63 -3.22 -3.44
CA LEU A 105 -6.06 -3.36 -3.12
C LEU A 105 -6.76 -2.03 -2.94
N LEU A 106 -6.14 -1.07 -2.25
CA LEU A 106 -6.68 0.27 -2.07
C LEU A 106 -6.81 1.01 -3.40
N VAL A 107 -5.83 0.89 -4.30
CA VAL A 107 -5.88 1.46 -5.64
C VAL A 107 -6.94 0.76 -6.49
N LEU A 108 -7.06 -0.57 -6.41
CA LEU A 108 -8.13 -1.30 -7.10
C LEU A 108 -9.52 -0.87 -6.62
N ASP A 109 -9.74 -0.75 -5.31
CA ASP A 109 -10.99 -0.27 -4.74
C ASP A 109 -11.32 1.15 -5.20
N LEU A 110 -10.31 2.03 -5.23
CA LEU A 110 -10.43 3.38 -5.79
C LEU A 110 -10.88 3.34 -7.25
N LEU A 111 -10.24 2.54 -8.10
CA LEU A 111 -10.56 2.45 -9.52
C LEU A 111 -11.98 1.88 -9.75
N LEU A 112 -12.42 0.93 -8.93
CA LEU A 112 -13.77 0.36 -9.01
C LEU A 112 -14.86 1.36 -8.59
N LYS A 113 -14.56 2.26 -7.65
CA LYS A 113 -15.51 3.24 -7.11
C LYS A 113 -15.56 4.54 -7.88
N THR A 114 -14.47 4.92 -8.55
CA THR A 114 -14.39 6.24 -9.15
C THR A 114 -14.99 6.29 -10.54
N ASN A 115 -14.85 5.30 -11.44
CA ASN A 115 -15.38 5.42 -12.81
C ASN A 115 -15.11 6.81 -13.46
N HIS A 116 -13.98 7.44 -13.12
CA HIS A 116 -13.58 8.83 -13.47
C HIS A 116 -14.21 10.00 -12.69
N ASP A 117 -15.06 9.73 -11.69
CA ASP A 117 -15.50 10.70 -10.71
C ASP A 117 -14.46 10.93 -9.60
N LYS A 118 -14.64 12.04 -8.88
CA LYS A 118 -13.79 12.43 -7.76
C LYS A 118 -13.87 11.41 -6.62
N TYR A 119 -12.74 10.82 -6.26
CA TYR A 119 -12.63 9.94 -5.10
C TYR A 119 -12.85 10.71 -3.79
N VAL A 120 -13.46 10.03 -2.81
CA VAL A 120 -13.49 10.49 -1.42
C VAL A 120 -12.92 9.37 -0.57
N CYS A 121 -11.82 9.64 0.12
CA CYS A 121 -11.17 8.63 0.94
C CYS A 121 -12.07 8.25 2.14
N PRO A 122 -12.41 6.96 2.31
CA PRO A 122 -13.23 6.53 3.45
C PRO A 122 -12.42 6.45 4.75
N PHE A 123 -11.09 6.57 4.66
CA PHE A 123 -10.18 6.40 5.78
C PHE A 123 -9.75 7.73 6.39
N ASN A 124 -9.48 7.70 7.68
CA ASN A 124 -9.00 8.83 8.48
C ASN A 124 -7.75 8.45 9.28
N LEU A 125 -7.29 9.37 10.15
CA LEU A 125 -6.18 9.13 11.07
C LEU A 125 -6.53 8.14 12.20
N LEU A 126 -7.82 8.05 12.56
CA LEU A 126 -8.33 7.28 13.69
C LEU A 126 -9.25 6.13 13.26
N ILE A 127 -10.57 6.31 13.14
CA ILE A 127 -11.50 5.24 12.78
C ILE A 127 -12.41 5.70 11.63
N PRO A 128 -12.50 4.94 10.52
CA PRO A 128 -11.63 3.81 10.17
C PRO A 128 -10.21 4.31 9.83
N GLN A 129 -9.18 3.68 10.41
CA GLN A 129 -7.79 4.08 10.18
C GLN A 129 -7.36 3.70 8.78
N HIS A 130 -6.56 4.54 8.12
CA HIS A 130 -5.94 4.16 6.85
C HIS A 130 -5.01 2.95 7.06
N PRO A 131 -5.16 1.84 6.29
CA PRO A 131 -4.40 0.60 6.51
C PRO A 131 -2.88 0.79 6.58
N ILE A 132 -2.33 1.67 5.74
CA ILE A 132 -0.89 1.97 5.72
C ILE A 132 -0.42 2.72 6.98
N ILE A 133 -1.29 3.49 7.63
CA ILE A 133 -1.00 4.08 8.95
C ILE A 133 -0.88 2.96 9.98
N THR A 134 -1.79 1.98 9.96
CA THR A 134 -1.74 0.81 10.87
C THR A 134 -0.43 0.03 10.71
N ILE A 135 0.07 -0.13 9.48
CA ILE A 135 1.40 -0.72 9.23
C ILE A 135 2.51 0.11 9.88
N LEU A 136 2.51 1.44 9.72
CA LEU A 136 3.52 2.32 10.32
C LEU A 136 3.50 2.31 11.85
N ILE A 137 2.32 2.17 12.45
CA ILE A 137 2.19 2.02 13.90
C ILE A 137 2.84 0.72 14.36
N GLN A 138 2.60 -0.38 13.64
CA GLN A 138 3.12 -1.69 13.99
C GLN A 138 4.62 -1.84 13.71
N ASN A 139 5.10 -1.25 12.61
CA ASN A 139 6.50 -1.26 12.21
C ASN A 139 6.89 0.11 11.64
N SER A 140 7.50 0.94 12.50
CA SER A 140 7.93 2.29 12.12
C SER A 140 8.96 2.31 11.00
N ASP A 141 9.79 1.27 10.85
CA ASP A 141 10.85 1.21 9.86
C ASP A 141 10.34 0.88 8.44
N ALA A 142 9.08 0.45 8.33
CA ALA A 142 8.43 0.14 7.07
C ALA A 142 8.17 1.39 6.19
N TRP A 143 8.41 2.60 6.73
CA TRP A 143 8.23 3.87 6.03
C TRP A 143 8.99 3.95 4.70
N PHE A 144 10.18 3.33 4.62
CA PHE A 144 11.00 3.36 3.42
C PHE A 144 10.37 2.55 2.28
N ASP A 145 9.85 1.36 2.59
CA ASP A 145 9.15 0.51 1.63
C ASP A 145 7.85 1.18 1.17
N ILE A 146 7.11 1.82 2.08
CA ILE A 146 5.91 2.61 1.74
C ILE A 146 6.25 3.72 0.76
N LEU A 147 7.25 4.54 1.07
CA LEU A 147 7.61 5.68 0.22
C LEU A 147 8.10 5.25 -1.17
N ASN A 148 8.88 4.17 -1.25
CA ASN A 148 9.32 3.64 -2.54
C ASN A 148 8.16 3.10 -3.37
N TYR A 149 7.21 2.41 -2.74
CA TYR A 149 6.04 1.91 -3.43
C TYR A 149 5.13 3.06 -3.91
N LEU A 150 4.93 4.10 -3.07
CA LEU A 150 4.24 5.32 -3.50
C LEU A 150 4.92 5.93 -4.74
N ARG A 151 6.23 6.08 -4.76
CA ARG A 151 6.93 6.59 -5.96
C ARG A 151 6.60 5.79 -7.22
N THR A 152 6.46 4.47 -7.13
CA THR A 152 6.08 3.66 -8.29
C THR A 152 4.62 3.84 -8.70
N LEU A 153 3.70 4.07 -7.75
CA LEU A 153 2.28 4.33 -8.06
C LEU A 153 2.07 5.63 -8.81
N TYR A 154 2.88 6.65 -8.50
CA TYR A 154 2.79 7.98 -9.11
C TYR A 154 3.59 8.09 -10.43
N GLN A 155 4.20 6.99 -10.92
CA GLN A 155 4.78 6.93 -12.27
C GLN A 155 3.68 6.67 -13.30
N THR A 156 2.79 7.65 -13.48
CA THR A 156 1.68 7.62 -14.42
C THR A 156 1.44 9.01 -14.99
N ASP A 157 0.99 9.10 -16.24
CA ASP A 157 0.63 10.36 -16.88
C ASP A 157 -0.87 10.72 -16.68
N ASP A 158 -1.62 9.88 -15.94
CA ASP A 158 -3.03 10.10 -15.65
C ASP A 158 -3.21 11.06 -14.46
N ASN A 159 -3.44 12.33 -14.77
CA ASN A 159 -3.66 13.38 -13.77
C ASN A 159 -4.87 13.11 -12.86
N ILE A 160 -5.94 12.49 -13.37
CA ILE A 160 -7.13 12.16 -12.56
C ILE A 160 -6.78 11.08 -11.55
N LEU A 161 -6.03 10.06 -12.00
CA LEU A 161 -5.52 9.04 -11.10
C LEU A 161 -4.59 9.64 -10.03
N ILE A 162 -3.68 10.55 -10.39
CA ILE A 162 -2.82 11.25 -9.43
C ILE A 162 -3.63 12.02 -8.40
N GLU A 163 -4.69 12.74 -8.80
CA GLU A 163 -5.57 13.44 -7.87
C GLU A 163 -6.29 12.48 -6.91
N ASN A 164 -6.80 11.36 -7.43
CA ASN A 164 -7.46 10.35 -6.60
C ASN A 164 -6.47 9.63 -5.66
N LEU A 165 -5.24 9.38 -6.10
CA LEU A 165 -4.16 8.85 -5.26
C LEU A 165 -3.77 9.84 -4.15
N ASN A 166 -3.72 11.13 -4.46
CA ASN A 166 -3.46 12.18 -3.48
C ASN A 166 -4.53 12.19 -2.38
N GLU A 167 -5.81 12.05 -2.75
CA GLU A 167 -6.92 11.93 -1.81
C GLU A 167 -6.83 10.64 -0.98
N LEU A 168 -6.56 9.50 -1.61
CA LEU A 168 -6.43 8.20 -0.94
C LEU A 168 -5.34 8.22 0.14
N PHE A 169 -4.16 8.75 -0.19
CA PHE A 169 -3.01 8.77 0.72
C PHE A 169 -2.92 10.04 1.59
N ALA A 170 -3.86 10.99 1.46
CA ALA A 170 -3.89 12.20 2.29
C ALA A 170 -3.85 11.91 3.81
N PRO A 171 -4.58 10.91 4.36
CA PRO A 171 -4.46 10.55 5.77
C PRO A 171 -3.05 10.11 6.15
N LEU A 172 -2.37 9.33 5.30
CA LEU A 172 -1.00 8.87 5.54
C LEU A 172 -0.02 10.05 5.61
N TYR A 173 -0.13 11.01 4.69
CA TYR A 173 0.74 12.19 4.69
C TYR A 173 0.51 13.05 5.94
N LYS A 174 -0.75 13.26 6.32
CA LYS A 174 -1.09 13.96 7.56
C LYS A 174 -0.53 13.25 8.78
N TYR A 175 -0.64 11.94 8.84
CA TYR A 175 -0.09 11.12 9.93
C TYR A 175 1.42 11.31 10.07
N VAL A 176 2.18 11.09 8.99
CA VAL A 176 3.66 11.22 9.01
C VAL A 176 4.11 12.63 9.38
N MET A 177 3.41 13.66 8.90
CA MET A 177 3.82 15.05 9.11
C MET A 177 3.36 15.66 10.42
N CYS A 178 2.16 15.32 10.88
CA CYS A 178 1.48 16.08 11.93
C CYS A 178 1.29 15.31 13.24
N ASP A 179 1.54 13.99 13.28
CA ASP A 179 1.35 13.23 14.52
C ASP A 179 2.46 13.56 15.54
N PRO A 180 2.09 14.13 16.71
CA PRO A 180 3.03 14.50 17.75
C PRO A 180 3.59 13.30 18.53
N PHE A 181 2.93 12.13 18.47
CA PHE A 181 3.31 10.92 19.20
C PHE A 181 4.13 9.94 18.36
N LEU A 182 4.29 10.23 17.08
CA LEU A 182 4.98 9.38 16.14
C LEU A 182 6.48 9.33 16.47
N LYS A 183 6.98 8.11 16.74
CA LYS A 183 8.42 7.80 16.77
C LYS A 183 9.05 7.77 15.38
N THR A 184 8.46 8.45 14.38
CA THR A 184 9.03 8.47 13.04
C THR A 184 10.32 9.28 13.07
N PRO A 185 11.42 8.75 12.53
CA PRO A 185 12.66 9.50 12.43
C PRO A 185 12.44 10.83 11.67
N GLU A 186 13.12 11.91 12.07
CA GLU A 186 13.09 13.18 11.33
C GLU A 186 13.45 12.97 9.83
N TYR A 187 14.32 11.99 9.55
CA TYR A 187 14.67 11.58 8.20
C TYR A 187 13.47 11.05 7.39
N CYS A 188 12.57 10.26 8.00
CA CYS A 188 11.34 9.80 7.35
C CYS A 188 10.48 11.00 6.94
N ARG A 189 10.25 11.95 7.86
CA ARG A 189 9.48 13.17 7.57
C ARG A 189 10.11 13.98 6.43
N SER A 190 11.41 14.16 6.45
CA SER A 190 12.14 14.85 5.38
C SER A 190 11.94 14.18 4.01
N LYS A 191 12.00 12.83 3.96
CA LYS A 191 11.82 12.08 2.71
C LYS A 191 10.38 12.10 2.18
N PHE A 192 9.39 11.99 3.06
CA PHE A 192 8.00 12.18 2.66
C PHE A 192 7.73 13.63 2.22
N LEU A 193 8.34 14.62 2.86
CA LEU A 193 8.20 16.02 2.45
C LEU A 193 8.80 16.26 1.06
N GLN A 194 9.98 15.71 0.78
CA GLN A 194 10.58 15.78 -0.57
C GLN A 194 9.67 15.17 -1.65
N PHE A 195 9.00 14.06 -1.32
CA PHE A 195 8.02 13.41 -2.19
C PHE A 195 6.78 14.30 -2.41
N ILE A 196 6.15 14.75 -1.33
CA ILE A 196 4.94 15.60 -1.38
C ILE A 196 5.19 16.93 -2.09
N LEU A 197 6.38 17.49 -1.96
CA LEU A 197 6.69 18.75 -2.64
C LEU A 197 6.89 18.56 -4.13
N ASN A 198 7.17 17.36 -4.64
CA ASN A 198 7.33 17.15 -6.08
C ASN A 198 5.99 17.36 -6.81
N GLU A 199 5.91 18.37 -7.68
CA GLU A 199 4.66 18.80 -8.32
C GLU A 199 4.12 17.75 -9.30
N GLU A 200 4.99 16.88 -9.81
CA GLU A 200 4.60 15.70 -10.59
C GLU A 200 3.87 14.65 -9.75
N GLN A 201 4.05 14.68 -8.41
CA GLN A 201 3.56 13.63 -7.51
C GLN A 201 2.34 14.12 -6.72
N CYS A 202 2.37 15.32 -6.16
CA CYS A 202 1.27 15.79 -5.31
C CYS A 202 0.73 17.16 -5.73
N ASN A 203 -0.60 17.30 -5.69
CA ASN A 203 -1.26 18.55 -6.02
C ASN A 203 -1.08 19.64 -4.94
N HIS A 204 -1.19 20.92 -5.33
CA HIS A 204 -1.04 22.05 -4.41
C HIS A 204 -2.06 22.04 -3.27
N GLY A 205 -3.29 21.57 -3.52
CA GLY A 205 -4.36 21.50 -2.52
C GLY A 205 -3.96 20.61 -1.33
N LEU A 206 -3.35 19.46 -1.60
CA LEU A 206 -2.85 18.56 -0.57
C LEU A 206 -1.72 19.22 0.24
N ILE A 207 -0.78 19.89 -0.42
CA ILE A 207 0.33 20.61 0.24
C ILE A 207 -0.23 21.65 1.22
N VAL A 208 -1.16 22.48 0.77
CA VAL A 208 -1.80 23.51 1.61
C VAL A 208 -2.53 22.87 2.79
N ASN A 209 -3.25 21.77 2.56
CA ASN A 209 -3.96 21.06 3.62
C ASN A 209 -3.00 20.52 4.69
N ILE A 210 -1.90 19.89 4.28
CA ILE A 210 -0.87 19.40 5.21
C ILE A 210 -0.27 20.55 5.99
N ILE A 211 0.10 21.65 5.33
CA ILE A 211 0.69 22.81 5.99
C ILE A 211 -0.25 23.40 7.04
N ALA A 212 -1.56 23.49 6.73
CA ALA A 212 -2.57 23.98 7.66
C ALA A 212 -2.71 23.10 8.92
N TRP A 213 -2.34 21.82 8.84
CA TRP A 213 -2.41 20.87 9.95
C TRP A 213 -1.11 20.79 10.77
N LEU A 214 -0.02 21.40 10.31
CA LEU A 214 1.23 21.43 11.05
C LEU A 214 1.06 22.29 12.30
N GLN A 215 1.35 21.70 13.46
CA GLN A 215 1.44 22.48 14.68
C GLN A 215 2.64 23.43 14.58
N VAL A 216 2.36 24.73 14.76
CA VAL A 216 3.29 25.88 14.57
C VAL A 216 4.57 25.80 15.42
N ASN A 217 4.65 24.88 16.38
CA ASN A 217 5.83 24.65 17.21
C ASN A 217 7.03 24.01 16.47
N SER A 218 6.87 23.59 15.21
CA SER A 218 7.95 22.97 14.42
C SER A 218 8.63 23.96 13.46
N PHE A 219 9.32 24.98 13.99
CA PHE A 219 10.09 25.95 13.18
C PHE A 219 11.05 25.29 12.16
N LYS A 220 11.57 24.10 12.50
CA LYS A 220 12.40 23.26 11.62
C LYS A 220 11.70 22.81 10.32
N PHE A 221 10.38 22.63 10.35
CA PHE A 221 9.63 22.19 9.16
C PHE A 221 9.50 23.33 8.14
N PHE A 222 9.24 24.55 8.60
CA PHE A 222 9.25 25.73 7.75
C PHE A 222 10.62 25.94 7.11
N THR A 223 11.72 25.76 7.86
CA THR A 223 13.06 25.82 7.25
C THR A 223 13.26 24.77 6.16
N LEU A 224 12.75 23.54 6.32
CA LEU A 224 12.85 22.51 5.26
C LEU A 224 12.01 22.84 4.02
N LEU A 225 10.80 23.40 4.20
CA LEU A 225 9.96 23.89 3.10
C LEU A 225 10.64 25.03 2.32
N PHE A 226 11.14 26.04 3.03
CA PHE A 226 11.80 27.19 2.44
C PHE A 226 13.10 26.78 1.74
N VAL A 227 13.92 25.92 2.37
CA VAL A 227 15.16 25.42 1.76
C VAL A 227 14.87 24.58 0.51
N ASN A 228 13.87 23.68 0.52
CA ASN A 228 13.52 22.92 -0.69
C ASN A 228 13.04 23.83 -1.83
N LYS A 229 12.22 24.85 -1.52
CA LYS A 229 11.74 25.81 -2.52
C LYS A 229 12.89 26.64 -3.08
N ILE A 230 13.83 27.09 -2.23
CA ILE A 230 15.04 27.80 -2.65
C ILE A 230 15.95 26.89 -3.51
N ILE A 231 16.17 25.63 -3.12
CA ILE A 231 16.96 24.67 -3.89
C ILE A 231 16.35 24.44 -5.27
N ARG A 232 15.03 24.31 -5.37
CA ARG A 232 14.35 24.17 -6.66
C ARG A 232 14.40 25.44 -7.51
N MET A 233 14.26 26.61 -6.90
CA MET A 233 14.45 27.89 -7.60
C MET A 233 15.89 28.05 -8.12
N LEU A 234 16.88 27.60 -7.35
CA LEU A 234 18.29 27.60 -7.77
C LEU A 234 18.57 26.54 -8.86
N ALA A 235 17.92 25.37 -8.81
CA ALA A 235 18.08 24.30 -9.79
C ALA A 235 17.32 24.56 -11.11
N ALA A 236 16.25 25.37 -11.08
CA ALA A 236 15.49 25.79 -12.25
C ALA A 236 16.07 27.05 -12.94
N SER A 237 17.12 27.66 -12.38
CA SER A 237 17.80 28.78 -13.02
C SER A 237 18.68 28.25 -14.16
N PRO A 238 18.41 28.57 -15.43
CA PRO A 238 19.27 28.15 -16.52
C PRO A 238 20.62 28.83 -16.35
N VAL A 239 21.70 28.04 -16.37
CA VAL A 239 23.06 28.54 -16.48
C VAL A 239 23.16 29.25 -17.83
N SER A 240 23.13 30.59 -17.80
CA SER A 240 23.52 31.46 -18.91
C SER A 240 25.04 31.55 -18.99
#